data_AF-A0A960B8J2-F1
#
_entry.id   AF-A0A960B8J2-F1
#
_cell.length_a   1.000
_cell.length_b   1.000
_cell.length_c   1.000
_cell.angle_alpha   90.00
_cell.angle_beta   90.00
_cell.angle_gamma   90.00
#
_symmetry.space_group_name_H-M   'P 1'
#
loop_
_entity.id
_entity.type
_entity.pdbx_description
1 polymer ?
#
loop_
_entity_poly.entity_id
_entity_poly.type
_entity_poly.pdbx_seq_one_letter_code
_entity_poly.pdbx_strand_id
1 'polypeptide(L)'
;MSSHGGTRAIIAALSANAFIALTKFGAWALTGAASMLAEGVHSLADTSNQLLLLRGGHDAKRQATDEHPFGYGRAPYISAFLVSVILFSLGGLFAIYEAFHKYEQIAAGHPDELLESQWWWVPIAVLAFAIVAEGLSLRTAIRESTPLKGGLTWPQFIRRAKSPDLPVILLEDFAALLGLVFALIGVGMTLLTHNAYWDVAGTAMIGLLLIFVAITLAMETRSLLLGEAATPEAIARITSTLAGADGVQRVIHLKTLHLGPEEVLVAAKIAVEPTDSAARVAQVIDSAEAAIRAANPMVTALYLEPDIDRGTTAS
;
A
#
# COMPACT_ATOMS: atom_id res chain seq x y z
N MET A 1 14.22 -14.51 -11.77
CA MET A 1 14.68 -13.30 -12.48
C MET A 1 15.67 -12.56 -11.59
N SER A 2 16.70 -11.98 -12.19
CA SER A 2 17.99 -11.51 -11.63
C SER A 2 17.94 -10.74 -10.29
N SER A 3 18.49 -11.33 -9.23
CA SER A 3 18.64 -10.69 -7.90
C SER A 3 19.59 -9.49 -7.88
N HIS A 4 20.53 -9.37 -8.83
CA HIS A 4 21.49 -8.25 -8.90
C HIS A 4 20.94 -6.97 -9.54
N GLY A 5 19.90 -7.07 -10.39
CA GLY A 5 19.27 -5.90 -11.01
C GLY A 5 18.30 -5.19 -10.05
N GLY A 6 17.53 -5.97 -9.27
CA GLY A 6 16.53 -5.44 -8.34
C GLY A 6 17.15 -4.64 -7.19
N THR A 7 18.19 -5.16 -6.55
CA THR A 7 18.83 -4.45 -5.42
C THR A 7 19.44 -3.11 -5.83
N ARG A 8 20.06 -3.02 -7.02
CA ARG A 8 20.60 -1.75 -7.53
C ARG A 8 19.51 -0.74 -7.82
N ALA A 9 18.40 -1.18 -8.43
CA ALA A 9 17.25 -0.31 -8.71
C ALA A 9 16.60 0.22 -7.41
N ILE A 10 16.45 -0.65 -6.41
CA ILE A 10 15.92 -0.29 -5.10
C ILE A 10 16.82 0.73 -4.38
N ILE A 11 18.14 0.49 -4.36
CA ILE A 11 19.10 1.42 -3.75
C ILE A 11 19.09 2.77 -4.49
N ALA A 12 19.00 2.76 -5.83
CA ALA A 12 18.91 3.99 -6.62
C ALA A 12 17.65 4.79 -6.29
N ALA A 13 16.48 4.12 -6.19
CA ALA A 13 15.22 4.75 -5.83
C ALA A 13 15.26 5.35 -4.41
N LEU A 14 15.73 4.57 -3.42
CA LEU A 14 15.91 5.05 -2.04
C LEU A 14 16.85 6.25 -1.96
N SER A 15 17.97 6.21 -2.71
CA SER A 15 18.93 7.31 -2.73
C SER A 15 18.36 8.57 -3.37
N ALA A 16 17.54 8.42 -4.42
CA ALA A 16 16.86 9.54 -5.07
C ALA A 16 15.85 10.22 -4.14
N ASN A 17 15.04 9.44 -3.43
CA ASN A 17 14.06 9.98 -2.47
C ASN A 17 14.73 10.63 -1.26
N ALA A 18 15.79 10.02 -0.73
CA ALA A 18 16.60 10.61 0.33
C ALA A 18 17.25 11.93 -0.13
N PHE A 19 17.73 12.00 -1.37
CA PHE A 19 18.26 13.24 -1.94
C PHE A 19 17.19 14.33 -2.04
N ILE A 20 15.99 14.02 -2.53
CA ILE A 20 14.87 14.97 -2.58
C ILE A 20 14.54 15.47 -1.17
N ALA A 21 14.42 14.58 -0.18
CA ALA A 21 14.18 14.95 1.20
C ALA A 21 15.26 15.91 1.73
N LEU A 22 16.54 15.63 1.48
CA LEU A 22 17.65 16.51 1.87
C LEU A 22 17.56 17.89 1.21
N THR A 23 17.17 17.97 -0.07
CA THR A 23 16.98 19.27 -0.73
C THR A 23 15.83 20.07 -0.14
N LYS A 24 14.73 19.42 0.25
CA LYS A 24 13.58 20.06 0.91
C LYS A 24 13.94 20.59 2.31
N PHE A 25 14.63 19.78 3.13
CA PHE A 25 15.14 20.23 4.42
C PHE A 25 16.18 21.35 4.30
N GLY A 26 17.07 21.29 3.30
CA GLY A 26 18.02 22.35 3.01
C GLY A 26 17.33 23.66 2.63
N ALA A 27 16.29 23.60 1.81
CA ALA A 27 15.49 24.77 1.47
C ALA A 27 14.80 25.37 2.71
N TRP A 28 14.22 24.54 3.57
CA TRP A 28 13.69 25.00 4.86
C TRP A 28 14.78 25.67 5.72
N ALA A 29 15.93 25.03 5.91
CA ALA A 29 17.01 25.58 6.74
C ALA A 29 17.54 26.94 6.24
N LEU A 30 17.41 27.23 4.94
CA LEU A 30 17.81 28.51 4.34
C LEU A 30 16.72 29.58 4.36
N THR A 31 15.46 29.20 4.55
CA THR A 31 14.31 30.10 4.34
C THR A 31 13.24 30.10 5.42
N GLY A 32 13.24 29.17 6.36
CA GLY A 32 12.19 29.05 7.39
C GLY A 32 10.79 28.78 6.83
N ALA A 33 10.66 28.37 5.56
CA ALA A 33 9.37 28.07 4.96
C ALA A 33 8.74 26.81 5.59
N ALA A 34 7.60 26.95 6.28
CA ALA A 34 6.94 25.86 6.99
C ALA A 34 6.50 24.75 6.03
N SER A 35 6.04 25.12 4.83
CA SER A 35 5.65 24.16 3.80
C SER A 35 6.84 23.30 3.34
N MET A 36 8.05 23.87 3.29
CA MET A 36 9.26 23.10 2.97
C MET A 36 9.63 22.11 4.07
N LEU A 37 9.39 22.44 5.34
CA LEU A 37 9.61 21.52 6.45
C LEU A 37 8.59 20.37 6.42
N ALA A 38 7.30 20.68 6.22
CA ALA A 38 6.25 19.68 6.07
C ALA A 38 6.54 18.72 4.91
N GLU A 39 6.89 19.25 3.74
CA GLU A 39 7.29 18.47 2.57
C GLU A 39 8.56 17.64 2.81
N GLY A 40 9.54 18.18 3.55
CA GLY A 40 10.76 17.45 3.92
C GLY A 40 10.47 16.25 4.83
N VAL A 41 9.63 16.44 5.85
CA VAL A 41 9.18 15.36 6.75
C VAL A 41 8.37 14.32 5.99
N HIS A 42 7.53 14.75 5.05
CA HIS A 42 6.80 13.83 4.18
C HIS A 42 7.75 12.95 3.35
N SER A 43 8.71 13.53 2.62
CA SER A 43 9.66 12.74 1.82
C SER A 43 10.57 11.85 2.66
N LEU A 44 10.86 12.22 3.91
CA LEU A 44 11.54 11.35 4.87
C LEU A 44 10.65 10.15 5.27
N ALA A 45 9.36 10.40 5.48
CA ALA A 45 8.39 9.35 5.76
C ALA A 45 8.28 8.38 4.57
N ASP A 46 8.25 8.88 3.34
CA ASP A 46 8.18 8.04 2.12
C ASP A 46 9.44 7.19 1.94
N THR A 47 10.62 7.77 2.22
CA THR A 47 11.88 7.01 2.24
C THR A 47 11.82 5.87 3.27
N SER A 48 11.23 6.14 4.44
CA SER A 48 11.06 5.15 5.51
C SER A 48 10.02 4.09 5.15
N ASN A 49 8.96 4.47 4.44
CA ASN A 49 7.94 3.57 3.93
C ASN A 49 8.55 2.51 3.00
N GLN A 50 9.36 2.93 2.03
CA GLN A 50 10.04 2.00 1.12
C GLN A 50 10.88 0.97 1.87
N LEU A 51 11.61 1.38 2.92
CA LEU A 51 12.36 0.45 3.77
C LEU A 51 11.45 -0.56 4.49
N LEU A 52 10.30 -0.11 5.00
CA LEU A 52 9.33 -0.97 5.69
C LEU A 52 8.65 -1.96 4.75
N LEU A 53 8.28 -1.53 3.54
CA LEU A 53 7.70 -2.41 2.52
C LEU A 53 8.72 -3.46 2.04
N LEU A 54 9.98 -3.04 1.82
CA LEU A 54 11.08 -3.97 1.48
C LEU A 54 11.32 -5.00 2.58
N ARG A 55 11.32 -4.55 3.85
CA ARG A 55 11.42 -5.44 5.01
C ARG A 55 10.23 -6.40 5.09
N GLY A 56 9.01 -5.91 4.88
CA GLY A 56 7.81 -6.74 4.86
C GLY A 56 7.85 -7.81 3.78
N GLY A 57 8.26 -7.44 2.56
CA GLY A 57 8.44 -8.37 1.44
C GLY A 57 9.60 -9.36 1.64
N HIS A 58 10.66 -8.96 2.34
CA HIS A 58 11.73 -9.88 2.75
C HIS A 58 11.21 -10.88 3.80
N ASP A 59 10.53 -10.39 4.83
CA ASP A 59 10.01 -11.22 5.91
C ASP A 59 8.92 -12.19 5.41
N ALA A 60 8.16 -11.80 4.38
CA ALA A 60 7.18 -12.67 3.71
C ALA A 60 7.78 -13.96 3.13
N LYS A 61 9.07 -13.95 2.77
CA LYS A 61 9.78 -15.12 2.19
C LYS A 61 10.30 -16.09 3.25
N ARG A 62 10.11 -15.78 4.54
CA ARG A 62 10.52 -16.65 5.63
C ARG A 62 9.63 -17.91 5.66
N GLN A 63 10.27 -19.05 5.87
CA GLN A 63 9.57 -20.33 6.01
C GLN A 63 8.69 -20.35 7.26
N ALA A 64 7.67 -21.22 7.24
CA ALA A 64 6.82 -21.48 8.38
C ALA A 64 7.62 -21.98 9.58
N THR A 65 7.18 -21.58 10.77
CA THR A 65 7.72 -22.00 12.07
C THR A 65 6.58 -22.54 12.93
N ASP A 66 6.89 -23.21 14.05
CA ASP A 66 5.82 -23.73 14.93
C ASP A 66 4.91 -22.62 15.48
N GLU A 67 5.46 -21.42 15.73
CA GLU A 67 4.68 -20.22 16.11
C GLU A 67 3.85 -19.64 14.95
N HIS A 68 4.29 -19.85 13.72
CA HIS A 68 3.68 -19.32 12.50
C HIS A 68 3.53 -20.43 11.45
N PRO A 69 2.58 -21.36 11.64
CA PRO A 69 2.49 -22.58 10.84
C PRO A 69 2.13 -22.33 9.36
N PHE A 70 1.55 -21.17 9.06
CA PHE A 70 1.25 -20.71 7.70
C PHE A 70 2.32 -19.78 7.13
N GLY A 71 3.47 -19.63 7.79
CA GLY A 71 4.53 -18.72 7.37
C GLY A 71 4.23 -17.24 7.66
N TYR A 72 4.96 -16.38 6.98
CA TYR A 72 5.00 -14.93 7.22
C TYR A 72 4.41 -14.12 6.07
N GLY A 73 3.61 -14.73 5.18
CA GLY A 73 3.04 -14.08 3.99
C GLY A 73 2.25 -12.79 4.27
N ARG A 74 1.77 -12.60 5.51
CA ARG A 74 1.05 -11.40 5.96
C ARG A 74 1.96 -10.22 6.31
N ALA A 75 3.27 -10.41 6.41
CA ALA A 75 4.22 -9.36 6.77
C ALA A 75 4.10 -8.08 5.91
N PRO A 76 3.88 -8.13 4.58
CA PRO A 76 3.68 -6.93 3.76
C PRO A 76 2.44 -6.14 4.15
N TYR A 77 1.35 -6.80 4.54
CA TYR A 77 0.13 -6.14 5.02
C TYR A 77 0.38 -5.39 6.33
N ILE A 78 1.17 -5.99 7.24
CA ILE A 78 1.56 -5.36 8.50
C ILE A 78 2.42 -4.13 8.24
N SER A 79 3.43 -4.25 7.36
CA SER A 79 4.27 -3.12 6.96
C SER A 79 3.43 -1.98 6.38
N ALA A 80 2.54 -2.26 5.41
CA ALA A 80 1.69 -1.26 4.79
C ALA A 80 0.76 -0.57 5.80
N PHE A 81 0.22 -1.32 6.77
CA PHE A 81 -0.61 -0.76 7.83
C PHE A 81 0.19 0.14 8.78
N LEU A 82 1.38 -0.29 9.21
CA LEU A 82 2.27 0.52 10.06
C LEU A 82 2.65 1.84 9.36
N VAL A 83 2.93 1.79 8.06
CA VAL A 83 3.18 2.98 7.25
C VAL A 83 1.97 3.91 7.28
N SER A 84 0.78 3.38 6.99
CA SER A 84 -0.46 4.16 6.94
C SER A 84 -0.75 4.84 8.27
N VAL A 85 -0.64 4.12 9.39
CA VAL A 85 -1.01 4.62 10.71
C VAL A 85 0.08 5.48 11.34
N ILE A 86 1.35 5.08 11.25
CA ILE A 86 2.43 5.74 11.98
C ILE A 86 3.03 6.85 11.13
N LEU A 87 3.50 6.54 9.92
CA LEU A 87 4.31 7.47 9.13
C LEU A 87 3.46 8.61 8.56
N PHE A 88 2.35 8.31 7.90
CA PHE A 88 1.49 9.36 7.32
C PHE A 88 0.74 10.17 8.39
N SER A 89 0.22 9.53 9.45
CA SER A 89 -0.44 10.29 10.52
C SER A 89 0.53 11.17 11.27
N LEU A 90 1.74 10.70 11.57
CA LEU A 90 2.75 11.51 12.25
C LEU A 90 3.21 12.67 11.38
N GLY A 91 3.48 12.43 10.09
CA GLY A 91 3.84 13.49 9.14
C GLY A 91 2.72 14.53 8.97
N GLY A 92 1.47 14.07 8.88
CA GLY A 92 0.31 14.96 8.77
C GLY A 92 0.07 15.79 10.04
N LEU A 93 0.10 15.17 11.22
CA LEU A 93 -0.02 15.87 12.50
C LEU A 93 1.13 16.86 12.72
N PHE A 94 2.34 16.48 12.33
CA PHE A 94 3.50 17.37 12.37
C PHE A 94 3.30 18.59 11.46
N ALA A 95 2.83 18.41 10.23
CA ALA A 95 2.56 19.54 9.33
C ALA A 95 1.45 20.47 9.86
N ILE A 96 0.40 19.92 10.50
CA ILE A 96 -0.62 20.73 11.17
C ILE A 96 -0.02 21.51 12.35
N TYR A 97 0.81 20.85 13.16
CA TYR A 97 1.53 21.49 14.25
C TYR A 97 2.42 22.64 13.74
N GLU A 98 3.18 22.42 12.68
CA GLU A 98 4.07 23.41 12.09
C GLU A 98 3.28 24.60 11.51
N ALA A 99 2.15 24.34 10.86
CA ALA A 99 1.26 25.40 10.38
C ALA A 99 0.75 26.26 11.54
N PHE A 100 0.33 25.64 12.65
CA PHE A 100 -0.12 26.34 13.83
C PHE A 100 1.03 27.13 14.51
N HIS A 101 2.21 26.53 14.58
CA HIS A 101 3.40 27.18 15.15
C HIS A 101 3.78 28.44 14.34
N LYS A 102 3.83 28.33 13.00
CA LYS A 102 4.07 29.48 12.12
C LYS A 102 2.98 30.54 12.24
N TYR A 103 1.72 30.14 12.37
CA TYR A 103 0.61 31.07 12.63
C TYR A 103 0.83 31.87 13.92
N GLU A 104 1.21 31.21 15.02
CA GLU A 104 1.48 31.88 16.30
C GLU A 104 2.66 32.86 16.21
N GLN A 105 3.73 32.49 15.50
CA GLN A 105 4.88 33.38 15.28
C GLN A 105 4.46 34.66 14.55
N ILE A 106 3.68 34.53 13.46
CA ILE A 106 3.16 35.66 12.68
C ILE A 106 2.23 36.52 13.56
N ALA A 107 1.31 35.89 14.30
CA ALA A 107 0.38 36.59 15.17
C ALA A 107 1.07 37.35 16.32
N ALA A 108 2.21 36.83 16.80
CA ALA A 108 3.07 37.49 17.78
C ALA A 108 3.98 38.58 17.19
N GLY A 109 3.94 38.80 15.86
CA GLY A 109 4.70 39.84 15.17
C GLY A 109 6.16 39.50 14.90
N HIS A 110 6.54 38.21 14.93
CA HIS A 110 7.88 37.80 14.50
C HIS A 110 8.04 38.02 12.99
N PRO A 111 9.23 38.46 12.53
CA PRO A 111 9.52 38.58 11.11
C PRO A 111 9.45 37.21 10.43
N ASP A 112 8.93 37.17 9.20
CA ASP A 112 8.88 35.94 8.41
C ASP A 112 10.23 35.71 7.70
N GLU A 113 10.90 34.63 8.10
CA GLU A 113 12.23 34.27 7.60
C GLU A 113 12.26 34.05 6.07
N LEU A 114 11.15 33.62 5.47
CA LEU A 114 11.07 33.37 4.02
C LEU A 114 11.06 34.69 3.24
N LEU A 115 10.32 35.69 3.73
CA LEU A 115 10.26 37.02 3.10
C LEU A 115 11.56 37.81 3.28
N GLU A 116 12.29 37.60 4.38
CA GLU A 116 13.55 38.30 4.66
C GLU A 116 14.79 37.59 4.08
N SER A 117 14.68 36.31 3.73
CA SER A 117 15.82 35.53 3.24
C SER A 117 16.24 35.93 1.82
N GLN A 118 17.55 36.11 1.63
CA GLN A 118 18.18 36.25 0.31
C GLN A 118 17.99 35.01 -0.58
N TRP A 119 17.59 33.88 0.01
CA TRP A 119 17.36 32.59 -0.64
C TRP A 119 15.88 32.33 -0.95
N TRP A 120 15.04 33.37 -1.02
CA TRP A 120 13.60 33.27 -1.29
C TRP A 120 13.22 32.42 -2.52
N TRP A 121 14.11 32.31 -3.51
CA TRP A 121 13.89 31.51 -4.74
C TRP A 121 14.13 30.01 -4.55
N VAL A 122 14.87 29.61 -3.51
CA VAL A 122 15.28 28.20 -3.28
C VAL A 122 14.07 27.28 -3.08
N PRO A 123 13.06 27.59 -2.26
CA PRO A 123 11.88 26.76 -2.10
C PRO A 123 11.14 26.54 -3.44
N ILE A 124 10.97 27.58 -4.24
CA ILE A 124 10.31 27.49 -5.55
C ILE A 124 11.09 26.56 -6.49
N ALA A 125 12.41 26.70 -6.54
CA ALA A 125 13.27 25.86 -7.38
C ALA A 125 13.24 24.38 -6.94
N VAL A 126 13.32 24.13 -5.64
CA VAL A 126 13.26 22.77 -5.08
C VAL A 126 11.89 22.13 -5.31
N LEU A 127 10.80 22.87 -5.10
CA LEU A 127 9.44 22.37 -5.36
C LEU A 127 9.21 22.08 -6.84
N ALA A 128 9.65 22.96 -7.75
CA ALA A 128 9.55 22.71 -9.19
C ALA A 128 10.32 21.47 -9.62
N PHE A 129 11.54 21.28 -9.10
CA PHE A 129 12.33 20.08 -9.34
C PHE A 129 11.62 18.82 -8.79
N ALA A 130 11.13 18.87 -7.56
CA ALA A 130 10.43 17.75 -6.93
C ALA A 130 9.14 17.38 -7.70
N ILE A 131 8.35 18.35 -8.14
CA ILE A 131 7.13 18.11 -8.94
C ILE A 131 7.47 17.37 -10.24
N VAL A 132 8.56 17.75 -10.91
CA VAL A 132 9.00 17.05 -12.12
C VAL A 132 9.47 15.63 -11.80
N ALA A 133 10.29 15.47 -10.76
CA ALA A 133 10.83 14.16 -10.37
C ALA A 133 9.72 13.18 -9.96
N GLU A 134 8.85 13.60 -9.04
CA GLU A 134 7.71 12.79 -8.58
C GLU A 134 6.67 12.60 -9.69
N GLY A 135 6.48 13.58 -10.58
CA GLY A 135 5.62 13.45 -11.75
C GLY A 135 6.09 12.36 -12.71
N LEU A 136 7.41 12.21 -12.88
CA LEU A 136 8.00 11.11 -13.65
C LEU A 136 7.86 9.76 -12.94
N SER A 137 8.00 9.74 -11.61
CA SER A 137 7.75 8.54 -10.78
C SER A 137 6.31 8.06 -10.94
N LEU A 138 5.33 8.94 -10.66
CA LEU A 138 3.90 8.62 -10.76
C LEU A 138 3.53 8.16 -12.17
N ARG A 139 4.07 8.82 -13.20
CA ARG A 139 3.85 8.39 -14.60
C ARG A 139 4.33 6.97 -14.84
N THR A 140 5.46 6.60 -14.26
CA THR A 140 6.03 5.25 -14.36
C THR A 140 5.14 4.25 -13.62
N ALA A 141 4.76 4.54 -12.38
CA ALA A 141 3.86 3.70 -11.59
C ALA A 141 2.50 3.49 -12.28
N ILE A 142 1.92 4.53 -12.87
CA ILE A 142 0.67 4.45 -13.66
C ILE A 142 0.87 3.54 -14.88
N ARG A 143 1.99 3.69 -15.60
CA ARG A 143 2.29 2.89 -16.79
C ARG A 143 2.45 1.41 -16.46
N GLU A 144 3.12 1.08 -15.36
CA GLU A 144 3.29 -0.29 -14.87
C GLU A 144 1.99 -0.88 -14.33
N SER A 145 1.15 -0.06 -13.71
CA SER A 145 -0.14 -0.48 -13.16
C SER A 145 -1.24 -0.60 -14.23
N THR A 146 -1.12 0.06 -15.38
CA THR A 146 -2.16 0.06 -16.43
C THR A 146 -2.46 -1.34 -16.99
N PRO A 147 -1.46 -2.19 -17.33
CA PRO A 147 -1.71 -3.57 -17.73
C PRO A 147 -2.43 -4.39 -16.66
N LEU A 148 -2.10 -4.16 -15.38
CA LEU A 148 -2.68 -4.87 -14.23
C LEU A 148 -4.11 -4.39 -13.92
N LYS A 149 -4.39 -3.10 -14.12
CA LYS A 149 -5.70 -2.49 -13.97
C LYS A 149 -6.72 -3.08 -14.95
N GLY A 150 -6.29 -3.36 -16.18
CA GLY A 150 -7.17 -3.79 -17.26
C GLY A 150 -8.35 -2.83 -17.43
N GLY A 151 -9.57 -3.38 -17.47
CA GLY A 151 -10.82 -2.63 -17.64
C GLY A 151 -11.36 -1.92 -16.38
N LEU A 152 -10.73 -2.08 -15.22
CA LEU A 152 -11.21 -1.48 -13.97
C LEU A 152 -11.00 0.04 -13.95
N THR A 153 -11.82 0.76 -13.17
CA THR A 153 -11.51 2.16 -12.81
C THR A 153 -10.39 2.20 -11.77
N TRP A 154 -9.68 3.33 -11.63
CA TRP A 154 -8.61 3.47 -10.64
C TRP A 154 -9.06 3.20 -9.20
N PRO A 155 -10.19 3.74 -8.72
CA PRO A 155 -10.67 3.41 -7.37
C PRO A 155 -11.02 1.92 -7.21
N GLN A 156 -11.54 1.27 -8.25
CA GLN A 156 -11.82 -0.17 -8.22
C GLN A 156 -10.54 -0.99 -8.19
N PHE A 157 -9.50 -0.58 -8.91
CA PHE A 157 -8.21 -1.25 -8.92
C PHE A 157 -7.53 -1.19 -7.56
N ILE A 158 -7.47 0.00 -6.96
CA ILE A 158 -6.93 0.21 -5.61
C ILE A 158 -7.64 -0.69 -4.59
N ARG A 159 -8.98 -0.73 -4.63
CA ARG A 159 -9.79 -1.55 -3.70
C ARG A 159 -9.76 -3.06 -3.93
N ARG A 160 -9.41 -3.49 -5.14
CA ARG A 160 -9.41 -4.92 -5.50
C ARG A 160 -8.03 -5.55 -5.43
N ALA A 161 -6.98 -4.74 -5.44
CA ALA A 161 -5.61 -5.20 -5.34
C ALA A 161 -5.39 -5.95 -4.03
N LYS A 162 -4.86 -7.17 -4.14
CA LYS A 162 -4.51 -8.02 -2.99
C LYS A 162 -3.05 -7.87 -2.58
N SER A 163 -2.23 -7.25 -3.43
CA SER A 163 -0.91 -6.74 -3.06
C SER A 163 -1.03 -5.29 -2.60
N PRO A 164 -0.49 -4.93 -1.41
CA PRO A 164 -0.59 -3.58 -0.90
C PRO A 164 0.37 -2.62 -1.64
N ASP A 165 1.44 -3.15 -2.24
CA ASP A 165 2.56 -2.36 -2.76
C ASP A 165 2.12 -1.33 -3.82
N LEU A 166 1.45 -1.76 -4.88
CA LEU A 166 1.09 -0.88 -5.99
C LEU A 166 0.02 0.16 -5.63
N PRO A 167 -1.10 -0.18 -4.95
CA PRO A 167 -2.07 0.82 -4.53
C PRO A 167 -1.52 1.85 -3.56
N VAL A 168 -0.66 1.42 -2.62
CA VAL A 168 -0.02 2.32 -1.66
C VAL A 168 0.88 3.31 -2.39
N ILE A 169 1.79 2.82 -3.24
CA ILE A 169 2.71 3.67 -4.02
C ILE A 169 1.94 4.67 -4.90
N LEU A 170 0.87 4.24 -5.57
CA LEU A 170 0.08 5.13 -6.42
C LEU A 170 -0.63 6.23 -5.63
N LEU A 171 -1.19 5.90 -4.46
CA LEU A 171 -1.90 6.88 -3.63
C LEU A 171 -0.92 7.85 -2.95
N GLU A 172 0.23 7.34 -2.52
CA GLU A 172 1.35 8.10 -1.97
C GLU A 172 1.93 9.08 -2.98
N ASP A 173 2.40 8.62 -4.15
CA ASP A 173 2.97 9.49 -5.19
C ASP A 173 1.95 10.55 -5.66
N PHE A 174 0.66 10.21 -5.69
CA PHE A 174 -0.40 11.18 -6.00
C PHE A 174 -0.57 12.22 -4.89
N ALA A 175 -0.55 11.80 -3.64
CA ALA A 175 -0.63 12.69 -2.50
C ALA A 175 0.58 13.60 -2.37
N ALA A 176 1.78 13.08 -2.59
CA ALA A 176 3.03 13.82 -2.56
C ALA A 176 3.04 14.95 -3.61
N LEU A 177 2.62 14.64 -4.85
CA LEU A 177 2.46 15.67 -5.88
C LEU A 177 1.43 16.74 -5.53
N LEU A 178 0.31 16.36 -4.91
CA LEU A 178 -0.70 17.32 -4.49
C LEU A 178 -0.19 18.19 -3.32
N GLY A 179 0.57 17.61 -2.39
CA GLY A 179 1.27 18.31 -1.31
C GLY A 179 2.26 19.33 -1.85
N LEU A 180 3.11 18.92 -2.80
CA LEU A 180 4.03 19.81 -3.52
C LEU A 180 3.33 20.98 -4.22
N VAL A 181 2.16 20.75 -4.82
CA VAL A 181 1.35 21.83 -5.41
C VAL A 181 0.83 22.78 -4.34
N PHE A 182 0.36 22.29 -3.19
CA PHE A 182 -0.05 23.14 -2.07
C PHE A 182 1.12 23.95 -1.51
N ALA A 183 2.30 23.34 -1.35
CA ALA A 183 3.51 24.04 -0.95
C ALA A 183 3.88 25.14 -1.96
N LEU A 184 3.87 24.83 -3.27
CA LEU A 184 4.22 25.78 -4.31
C LEU A 184 3.27 26.97 -4.35
N ILE A 185 1.96 26.73 -4.19
CA ILE A 185 0.95 27.78 -4.09
C ILE A 185 1.15 28.58 -2.80
N GLY A 186 1.39 27.94 -1.66
CA GLY A 186 1.58 28.61 -0.36
C GLY A 186 2.80 29.53 -0.36
N VAL A 187 3.95 29.02 -0.76
CA VAL A 187 5.20 29.81 -0.89
C VAL A 187 5.05 30.88 -1.96
N GLY A 188 4.54 30.51 -3.15
CA GLY A 188 4.39 31.45 -4.27
C GLY A 188 3.47 32.62 -3.91
N MET A 189 2.33 32.35 -3.28
CA MET A 189 1.41 33.41 -2.83
C MET A 189 2.00 34.23 -1.69
N THR A 190 2.78 33.62 -0.79
CA THR A 190 3.51 34.36 0.26
C THR A 190 4.44 35.39 -0.35
N LEU A 191 5.26 34.99 -1.33
CA LEU A 191 6.20 35.87 -2.01
C LEU A 191 5.51 36.95 -2.86
N LEU A 192 4.40 36.60 -3.55
CA LEU A 192 3.67 37.55 -4.39
C LEU A 192 2.91 38.59 -3.57
N THR A 193 2.23 38.15 -2.50
CA THR A 193 1.34 39.01 -1.71
C THR A 193 2.02 39.61 -0.48
N HIS A 194 3.26 39.20 -0.19
CA HIS A 194 4.01 39.56 1.02
C HIS A 194 3.22 39.21 2.29
N ASN A 195 2.51 38.08 2.26
CA ASN A 195 1.65 37.61 3.35
C ASN A 195 1.95 36.14 3.69
N ALA A 196 2.61 35.94 4.82
CA ALA A 196 3.04 34.63 5.32
C ALA A 196 1.90 33.67 5.70
N TYR A 197 0.65 34.16 5.84
CA TYR A 197 -0.51 33.30 6.08
C TYR A 197 -0.78 32.32 4.93
N TRP A 198 -0.28 32.59 3.71
CA TRP A 198 -0.38 31.64 2.61
C TRP A 198 0.50 30.40 2.80
N ASP A 199 1.71 30.56 3.35
CA ASP A 199 2.57 29.43 3.69
C ASP A 199 1.98 28.60 4.84
N VAL A 200 1.35 29.26 5.83
CA VAL A 200 0.55 28.58 6.88
C VAL A 200 -0.57 27.75 6.27
N ALA A 201 -1.36 28.34 5.35
CA ALA A 201 -2.47 27.65 4.71
C ALA A 201 -1.99 26.46 3.86
N GLY A 202 -0.92 26.63 3.08
CA GLY A 202 -0.30 25.56 2.30
C GLY A 202 0.17 24.42 3.19
N THR A 203 0.88 24.73 4.27
CA THR A 203 1.36 23.75 5.27
C THR A 203 0.20 22.99 5.92
N ALA A 204 -0.86 23.70 6.32
CA ALA A 204 -2.05 23.08 6.91
C ALA A 204 -2.75 22.14 5.92
N MET A 205 -2.87 22.54 4.65
CA MET A 205 -3.46 21.70 3.59
C MET A 205 -2.66 20.43 3.34
N ILE A 206 -1.32 20.50 3.38
CA ILE A 206 -0.45 19.31 3.33
C ILE A 206 -0.75 18.39 4.51
N GLY A 207 -0.81 18.93 5.73
CA GLY A 207 -1.12 18.14 6.93
C GLY A 207 -2.48 17.43 6.86
N LEU A 208 -3.52 18.13 6.41
CA LEU A 208 -4.86 17.56 6.21
C LEU A 208 -4.86 16.47 5.13
N LEU A 209 -4.13 16.69 4.04
CA LEU A 209 -3.98 15.71 2.96
C LEU A 209 -3.31 14.42 3.46
N LEU A 210 -2.21 14.53 4.20
CA LEU A 210 -1.49 13.38 4.75
C LEU A 210 -2.36 12.59 5.74
N ILE A 211 -3.12 13.26 6.60
CA ILE A 211 -4.08 12.60 7.51
C ILE A 211 -5.17 11.88 6.71
N PHE A 212 -5.71 12.50 5.66
CA PHE A 212 -6.72 11.88 4.82
C PHE A 212 -6.20 10.63 4.12
N VAL A 213 -4.98 10.68 3.58
CA VAL A 213 -4.30 9.53 2.94
C VAL A 213 -4.02 8.44 3.96
N ALA A 214 -3.52 8.79 5.16
CA ALA A 214 -3.29 7.87 6.27
C ALA A 214 -4.56 7.08 6.60
N ILE A 215 -5.70 7.76 6.79
CA ILE A 215 -6.99 7.14 7.09
C ILE A 215 -7.43 6.24 5.94
N THR A 216 -7.32 6.71 4.70
CA THR A 216 -7.73 5.95 3.51
C THR A 216 -6.93 4.66 3.38
N LEU A 217 -5.59 4.72 3.48
CA LEU A 217 -4.73 3.54 3.41
C LEU A 217 -4.92 2.61 4.60
N ALA A 218 -5.11 3.14 5.81
CA ALA A 218 -5.36 2.33 6.99
C ALA A 218 -6.68 1.55 6.88
N MET A 219 -7.72 2.18 6.33
CA MET A 219 -9.00 1.51 6.07
C MET A 219 -8.89 0.41 5.01
N GLU A 220 -8.13 0.67 3.94
CA GLU A 220 -7.94 -0.30 2.85
C GLU A 220 -7.05 -1.48 3.26
N THR A 221 -5.96 -1.21 3.98
CA THR A 221 -5.02 -2.25 4.43
C THR A 221 -5.56 -3.08 5.59
N ARG A 222 -6.52 -2.55 6.36
CA ARG A 222 -7.14 -3.26 7.49
C ARG A 222 -7.83 -4.55 7.05
N SER A 223 -8.54 -4.57 5.92
CA SER A 223 -9.23 -5.79 5.47
C SER A 223 -8.24 -6.88 5.07
N LEU A 224 -7.13 -6.51 4.43
CA LEU A 224 -6.03 -7.42 4.10
C LEU A 224 -5.40 -8.06 5.34
N LEU A 225 -5.28 -7.31 6.45
CA LEU A 225 -4.79 -7.82 7.73
C LEU A 225 -5.74 -8.84 8.39
N LEU A 226 -7.05 -8.55 8.35
CA LEU A 226 -8.07 -9.50 8.82
C LEU A 226 -8.07 -10.78 7.97
N GLY A 227 -7.73 -10.63 6.70
CA GLY A 227 -7.64 -11.68 5.71
C GLY A 227 -8.89 -11.68 4.85
N GLU A 228 -8.70 -11.35 3.58
CA GLU A 228 -9.78 -11.29 2.60
C GLU A 228 -9.94 -12.62 1.86
N ALA A 229 -11.14 -12.86 1.33
CA ALA A 229 -11.38 -13.96 0.42
C ALA A 229 -10.54 -13.82 -0.87
N ALA A 230 -10.26 -14.95 -1.51
CA ALA A 230 -9.66 -14.96 -2.84
C ALA A 230 -10.54 -14.19 -3.84
N THR A 231 -9.95 -13.77 -4.96
CA THR A 231 -10.69 -13.03 -5.99
C THR A 231 -11.87 -13.85 -6.53
N PRO A 232 -12.98 -13.22 -6.96
CA PRO A 232 -14.14 -13.93 -7.51
C PRO A 232 -13.77 -14.89 -8.65
N GLU A 233 -12.81 -14.51 -9.48
CA GLU A 233 -12.29 -15.33 -10.57
C GLU A 233 -11.52 -16.56 -10.05
N ALA A 234 -10.74 -16.40 -8.97
CA ALA A 234 -10.06 -17.52 -8.31
C ALA A 234 -11.06 -18.46 -7.63
N ILE A 235 -12.07 -17.92 -6.94
CA ILE A 235 -13.15 -18.71 -6.33
C ILE A 235 -13.89 -19.50 -7.40
N ALA A 236 -14.28 -18.87 -8.52
CA ALA A 236 -14.97 -19.56 -9.61
C ALA A 236 -14.12 -20.69 -10.23
N ARG A 237 -12.81 -20.45 -10.42
CA ARG A 237 -11.86 -21.48 -10.89
C ARG A 237 -11.72 -22.63 -9.90
N ILE A 238 -11.57 -22.36 -8.61
CA ILE A 238 -11.46 -23.39 -7.57
C ILE A 238 -12.75 -24.22 -7.51
N THR A 239 -13.91 -23.57 -7.49
CA THR A 239 -15.21 -24.25 -7.44
C THR A 239 -15.44 -25.13 -8.66
N SER A 240 -15.15 -24.63 -9.87
CA SER A 240 -15.31 -25.42 -11.10
C SER A 240 -14.32 -26.59 -11.17
N THR A 241 -13.09 -26.41 -10.70
CA THR A 241 -12.08 -27.48 -10.63
C THR A 241 -12.51 -28.57 -9.66
N LEU A 242 -13.02 -28.20 -8.48
CA LEU A 242 -13.54 -29.15 -7.49
C LEU A 242 -14.77 -29.90 -7.99
N ALA A 243 -15.73 -29.19 -8.61
CA ALA A 243 -16.94 -29.80 -9.13
C ALA A 243 -16.69 -30.73 -10.34
N GLY A 244 -15.55 -30.58 -11.01
CA GLY A 244 -15.13 -31.46 -12.12
C GLY A 244 -14.21 -32.60 -11.71
N ALA A 245 -13.80 -32.69 -10.43
CA ALA A 245 -12.91 -33.75 -9.96
C ALA A 245 -13.63 -35.09 -9.85
N ASP A 246 -12.95 -36.18 -10.22
CA ASP A 246 -13.53 -37.54 -10.16
C ASP A 246 -13.98 -37.89 -8.73
N GLY A 247 -15.20 -38.38 -8.60
CA GLY A 247 -15.81 -38.75 -7.31
C GLY A 247 -16.31 -37.59 -6.45
N VAL A 248 -16.17 -36.33 -6.89
CA VAL A 248 -16.79 -35.16 -6.23
C VAL A 248 -18.12 -34.85 -6.91
N GLN A 249 -19.21 -34.89 -6.13
CA GLN A 249 -20.57 -34.60 -6.62
C GLN A 249 -20.86 -33.10 -6.66
N ARG A 250 -20.50 -32.37 -5.59
CA ARG A 250 -20.59 -30.91 -5.51
C ARG A 250 -19.71 -30.33 -4.40
N VAL A 251 -19.47 -29.03 -4.48
CA VAL A 251 -18.91 -28.25 -3.37
C VAL A 251 -20.06 -27.81 -2.45
N ILE A 252 -20.00 -28.18 -1.17
CA ILE A 252 -21.01 -27.82 -0.16
C ILE A 252 -20.67 -26.44 0.43
N HIS A 253 -19.42 -26.25 0.87
CA HIS A 253 -18.92 -24.98 1.38
C HIS A 253 -17.52 -24.71 0.85
N LEU A 254 -17.23 -23.44 0.58
CA LEU A 254 -15.90 -22.98 0.19
C LEU A 254 -15.59 -21.70 0.96
N LYS A 255 -14.53 -21.73 1.77
CA LYS A 255 -13.94 -20.56 2.41
C LYS A 255 -12.53 -20.40 1.89
N THR A 256 -12.18 -19.16 1.56
CA THR A 256 -10.83 -18.81 1.12
C THR A 256 -10.32 -17.64 1.94
N LEU A 257 -9.01 -17.57 2.11
CA LEU A 257 -8.35 -16.55 2.90
C LEU A 257 -6.97 -16.24 2.32
N HIS A 258 -6.68 -14.98 2.03
CA HIS A 258 -5.32 -14.57 1.70
C HIS A 258 -4.43 -14.68 2.96
N LEU A 259 -3.39 -15.49 2.86
CA LEU A 259 -2.28 -15.56 3.80
C LEU A 259 -1.16 -14.58 3.41
N GLY A 260 -1.12 -14.16 2.15
CA GLY A 260 -0.26 -13.13 1.61
C GLY A 260 -0.72 -12.73 0.21
N PRO A 261 0.00 -11.83 -0.48
CA PRO A 261 -0.37 -11.38 -1.81
C PRO A 261 -0.51 -12.54 -2.83
N GLU A 262 0.38 -13.53 -2.74
CA GLU A 262 0.46 -14.68 -3.65
C GLU A 262 0.09 -16.02 -2.97
N GLU A 263 -0.45 -15.96 -1.74
CA GLU A 263 -0.73 -17.14 -0.93
C GLU A 263 -2.17 -17.15 -0.46
N VAL A 264 -2.90 -18.20 -0.80
CA VAL A 264 -4.30 -18.41 -0.45
C VAL A 264 -4.45 -19.72 0.30
N LEU A 265 -5.13 -19.65 1.44
CA LEU A 265 -5.69 -20.79 2.14
C LEU A 265 -7.08 -21.08 1.57
N VAL A 266 -7.32 -22.35 1.27
CA VAL A 266 -8.62 -22.88 0.83
C VAL A 266 -9.07 -23.93 1.84
N ALA A 267 -10.25 -23.72 2.41
CA ALA A 267 -10.95 -24.71 3.22
C ALA A 267 -12.30 -25.01 2.53
N ALA A 268 -12.46 -26.22 2.02
CA ALA A 268 -13.64 -26.62 1.29
C ALA A 268 -14.24 -27.90 1.86
N LYS A 269 -15.58 -27.92 1.89
CA LYS A 269 -16.35 -29.11 2.19
C LYS A 269 -16.95 -29.63 0.90
N ILE A 270 -16.64 -30.88 0.55
CA ILE A 270 -17.00 -31.49 -0.73
C ILE A 270 -17.90 -32.72 -0.50
N ALA A 271 -18.96 -32.81 -1.28
CA ALA A 271 -19.80 -34.00 -1.33
C ALA A 271 -19.09 -35.06 -2.18
N VAL A 272 -18.83 -36.22 -1.58
CA VAL A 272 -18.27 -37.39 -2.29
C VAL A 272 -19.33 -38.46 -2.45
N GLU A 273 -19.13 -39.34 -3.44
CA GLU A 273 -20.02 -40.50 -3.62
C GLU A 273 -20.08 -41.37 -2.35
N PRO A 274 -21.27 -41.82 -1.92
CA PRO A 274 -21.39 -42.73 -0.79
C PRO A 274 -20.59 -44.01 -1.02
N THR A 275 -19.65 -44.31 -0.12
CA THR A 275 -18.81 -45.51 -0.18
C THR A 275 -18.41 -45.97 1.22
N ASP A 276 -18.29 -47.28 1.41
CA ASP A 276 -17.80 -47.87 2.66
C ASP A 276 -16.26 -47.92 2.71
N SER A 277 -15.58 -47.51 1.63
CA SER A 277 -14.12 -47.55 1.52
C SER A 277 -13.47 -46.21 1.86
N ALA A 278 -12.84 -46.13 3.03
CA ALA A 278 -12.01 -44.98 3.40
C ALA A 278 -10.89 -44.71 2.38
N ALA A 279 -10.35 -45.76 1.74
CA ALA A 279 -9.34 -45.62 0.70
C ALA A 279 -9.87 -44.91 -0.56
N ARG A 280 -11.14 -45.15 -0.95
CA ARG A 280 -11.75 -44.43 -2.08
C ARG A 280 -11.95 -42.96 -1.75
N VAL A 281 -12.39 -42.63 -0.53
CA VAL A 281 -12.53 -41.24 -0.07
C VAL A 281 -11.18 -40.52 -0.11
N ALA A 282 -10.11 -41.15 0.41
CA ALA A 282 -8.77 -40.57 0.37
C ALA A 282 -8.29 -40.30 -1.07
N GLN A 283 -8.49 -41.24 -2.00
CA GLN A 283 -8.13 -41.05 -3.41
C GLN A 283 -8.88 -39.89 -4.07
N VAL A 284 -10.17 -39.70 -3.75
CA VAL A 284 -10.96 -38.57 -4.26
C VAL A 284 -10.40 -37.25 -3.73
N ILE A 285 -10.06 -37.18 -2.44
CA ILE A 285 -9.43 -36.00 -1.84
C ILE A 285 -8.09 -35.71 -2.50
N ASP A 286 -7.17 -36.67 -2.57
CA ASP A 286 -5.84 -36.50 -3.16
C ASP A 286 -5.91 -36.01 -4.62
N SER A 287 -6.86 -36.56 -5.39
CA SER A 287 -7.09 -36.17 -6.78
C SER A 287 -7.63 -34.74 -6.89
N ALA A 288 -8.58 -34.36 -6.03
CA ALA A 288 -9.11 -33.01 -5.96
C ALA A 288 -8.05 -32.00 -5.51
N GLU A 289 -7.20 -32.35 -4.55
CA GLU A 289 -6.08 -31.52 -4.11
C GLU A 289 -5.08 -31.26 -5.22
N ALA A 290 -4.66 -32.31 -5.93
CA ALA A 290 -3.75 -32.20 -7.07
C ALA A 290 -4.34 -31.30 -8.18
N ALA A 291 -5.64 -31.46 -8.48
CA ALA A 291 -6.34 -30.65 -9.47
C ALA A 291 -6.37 -29.16 -9.09
N ILE A 292 -6.70 -28.83 -7.83
CA ILE A 292 -6.69 -27.44 -7.36
C ILE A 292 -5.31 -26.81 -7.44
N ARG A 293 -4.27 -27.52 -6.95
CA ARG A 293 -2.90 -26.99 -6.95
C ARG A 293 -2.37 -26.75 -8.36
N ALA A 294 -2.77 -27.60 -9.32
CA ALA A 294 -2.45 -27.40 -10.73
C ALA A 294 -3.22 -26.21 -11.35
N ALA A 295 -4.51 -26.05 -11.01
CA ALA A 295 -5.36 -25.00 -11.56
C ALA A 295 -5.10 -23.62 -10.96
N ASN A 296 -4.62 -23.55 -9.71
CA ASN A 296 -4.36 -22.30 -9.01
C ASN A 296 -3.10 -22.41 -8.12
N PRO A 297 -1.91 -22.06 -8.67
CA PRO A 297 -0.65 -22.13 -7.94
C PRO A 297 -0.56 -21.28 -6.67
N MET A 298 -1.45 -20.28 -6.50
CA MET A 298 -1.50 -19.47 -5.27
C MET A 298 -2.06 -20.24 -4.07
N VAL A 299 -2.70 -21.40 -4.29
CA VAL A 299 -3.25 -22.22 -3.20
C VAL A 299 -2.12 -22.97 -2.49
N THR A 300 -1.60 -22.36 -1.43
CA THR A 300 -0.49 -22.91 -0.64
C THR A 300 -0.99 -23.84 0.47
N ALA A 301 -2.05 -23.44 1.17
CA ALA A 301 -2.74 -24.24 2.18
C ALA A 301 -4.10 -24.71 1.66
N LEU A 302 -4.34 -26.02 1.68
CA LEU A 302 -5.58 -26.63 1.20
C LEU A 302 -6.07 -27.64 2.22
N TYR A 303 -7.34 -27.52 2.60
CA TYR A 303 -8.05 -28.45 3.47
C TYR A 303 -9.36 -28.84 2.83
N LEU A 304 -9.50 -30.12 2.51
CA LEU A 304 -10.73 -30.69 1.95
C LEU A 304 -11.39 -31.60 2.99
N GLU A 305 -12.61 -31.26 3.39
CA GLU A 305 -13.46 -32.09 4.25
C GLU A 305 -14.45 -32.87 3.38
N PRO A 306 -14.36 -34.21 3.30
CA PRO A 306 -15.36 -35.02 2.61
C PRO A 306 -16.65 -35.10 3.44
N ASP A 307 -17.80 -35.07 2.78
CA ASP A 307 -19.10 -35.40 3.39
C ASP A 307 -20.00 -36.09 2.36
N ILE A 308 -21.13 -36.63 2.84
CA ILE A 308 -22.18 -37.19 2.00
C ILE A 308 -23.26 -36.14 1.83
N ASP A 309 -23.72 -35.92 0.60
CA ASP A 309 -24.81 -34.98 0.38
C ASP A 309 -26.12 -35.49 1.00
N ARG A 310 -26.61 -34.78 2.02
CA ARG A 310 -27.88 -35.07 2.70
C ARG A 310 -29.03 -34.20 2.22
N GLY A 311 -28.82 -33.39 1.17
CA GLY A 311 -29.88 -32.60 0.53
C GLY A 311 -30.30 -31.33 1.28
N THR A 312 -29.53 -30.86 2.28
CA THR A 312 -29.82 -29.58 2.93
C THR A 312 -29.20 -28.41 2.15
N THR A 313 -30.08 -27.54 1.65
CA THR A 313 -29.74 -26.19 1.20
C THR A 313 -29.19 -25.39 2.37
N ALA A 314 -28.00 -24.80 2.19
CA ALA A 314 -27.34 -23.97 3.19
C ALA A 314 -28.22 -22.79 3.62
N SER A 315 -28.34 -22.59 4.93
CA SER A 315 -28.73 -21.32 5.58
C SER A 315 -27.52 -20.42 5.76
#